data_AF-A0A9E2PQ70-F1
#
_entry.id   AF-A0A9E2PQ70-F1
#
_cell.length_a   1.000
_cell.length_b   1.000
_cell.length_c   1.000
_cell.angle_alpha   90.00
_cell.angle_beta   90.00
_cell.angle_gamma   90.00
#
_symmetry.space_group_name_H-M   'P 1'
#
loop_
_entity.id
_entity.type
_entity.pdbx_description
1 polymer ?
#
loop_
_entity_poly.entity_id
_entity_poly.type
_entity_poly.pdbx_seq_one_letter_code
_entity_poly.pdbx_strand_id
1 'polypeptide(L)'
;SPFFHMLIIAYFAGLSDAPAALWTAAFPTYRTKTIVPFLASTFQFPFLHLGTQLPRCSLDHPHAPSLIRFARPLWRLWEIVDRQTDIRVYTMQSTENVFRTDSADTAASLMVTSRGDCLLTAANFSDQEREVKVDVAWRKIGLKSGRLCYALRCNDETTAYEVIAPRTPFHTRLEGYGIAGWLMVRSPKVWVKPLRRFARPYPSFPAEERKHQERINALRRLRFQPPAWKECFLRVSLPNEPSRYEPSLLYDLFENVIELQIRHEQARATERLGYVSQKGLVSGPPPRVDYIWPGTATPWIPLHAVVKDTSGHTVRLALATRKGTGEFYSFEMAELSPIPGPHAELYEVRYNNNIDLDWSAFDFNIRFA
;
A
#
# COMPACT_ATOMS: atom_id res chain seq x y z
N SER A 1 2.47 1.75 23.09
CA SER A 1 3.93 1.69 23.29
C SER A 1 4.62 1.73 21.94
N PRO A 2 5.43 2.77 21.63
CA PRO A 2 6.09 2.93 20.33
C PRO A 2 7.16 1.86 20.03
N PHE A 3 7.67 1.17 21.06
CA PHE A 3 8.65 0.09 20.89
C PHE A 3 8.07 -1.17 20.23
N PHE A 4 6.78 -1.46 20.41
CA PHE A 4 6.14 -2.65 19.83
C PHE A 4 5.86 -2.50 18.32
N HIS A 5 5.53 -1.28 17.88
CA HIS A 5 5.37 -0.96 16.45
C HIS A 5 6.71 -1.09 15.69
N MET A 6 7.82 -0.76 16.34
CA MET A 6 9.16 -0.85 15.76
C MET A 6 9.60 -2.31 15.54
N LEU A 7 9.18 -3.24 16.41
CA LEU A 7 9.56 -4.65 16.33
C LEU A 7 8.89 -5.40 15.16
N ILE A 8 7.62 -5.10 14.88
CA ILE A 8 6.88 -5.70 13.74
C ILE A 8 7.45 -5.18 12.41
N ILE A 9 7.76 -3.89 12.33
CA ILE A 9 8.41 -3.32 11.15
C ILE A 9 9.81 -3.91 10.98
N ALA A 10 10.58 -4.10 12.05
CA ALA A 10 11.94 -4.66 11.97
C ALA A 10 11.98 -6.13 11.55
N TYR A 11 11.03 -6.95 12.01
CA TYR A 11 10.93 -8.37 11.65
C TYR A 11 10.72 -8.57 10.15
N PHE A 12 9.91 -7.70 9.52
CA PHE A 12 9.58 -7.81 8.11
C PHE A 12 10.52 -6.95 7.24
N ALA A 13 11.03 -5.80 7.70
CA ALA A 13 11.91 -4.93 6.89
C ALA A 13 13.29 -5.53 6.56
N GLY A 14 13.60 -6.77 6.97
CA GLY A 14 14.86 -7.43 6.64
C GLY A 14 16.08 -6.64 7.10
N LEU A 15 15.93 -5.81 8.14
CA LEU A 15 16.94 -4.86 8.60
C LEU A 15 18.19 -5.55 9.16
N SER A 16 18.15 -6.86 9.38
CA SER A 16 19.32 -7.67 9.71
C SER A 16 20.22 -7.97 8.51
N ASP A 17 19.69 -7.99 7.28
CA ASP A 17 20.36 -8.62 6.13
C ASP A 17 20.42 -7.77 4.84
N ALA A 18 19.69 -6.66 4.76
CA ALA A 18 19.69 -5.77 3.60
C ALA A 18 19.61 -4.28 4.01
N PRO A 19 20.11 -3.34 3.17
CA PRO A 19 19.87 -1.91 3.39
C PRO A 19 18.36 -1.65 3.49
N ALA A 20 17.96 -0.82 4.45
CA ALA A 20 16.56 -0.55 4.80
C ALA A 20 15.67 -0.29 3.57
N ALA A 21 15.05 -1.34 3.05
CA ALA A 21 14.03 -1.26 2.03
C ALA A 21 12.68 -1.31 2.75
N LEU A 22 11.85 -0.29 2.56
CA LEU A 22 10.48 -0.35 3.04
C LEU A 22 9.76 -1.50 2.33
N TRP A 23 9.34 -2.50 3.11
CA TRP A 23 8.52 -3.59 2.60
C TRP A 23 7.09 -3.11 2.33
N THR A 24 6.93 -2.34 1.26
CA THR A 24 5.64 -1.79 0.85
C THR A 24 4.67 -2.87 0.42
N ALA A 25 5.16 -4.05 -0.02
CA ALA A 25 4.31 -5.18 -0.33
C ALA A 25 3.52 -5.67 0.90
N ALA A 26 4.15 -5.89 2.06
CA ALA A 26 3.45 -6.39 3.25
C ALA A 26 2.46 -5.38 3.87
N PHE A 27 2.60 -4.10 3.55
CA PHE A 27 1.91 -3.02 4.24
C PHE A 27 1.09 -2.15 3.26
N PRO A 28 -0.23 -2.40 3.12
CA PRO A 28 -1.11 -1.76 2.13
C PRO A 28 -1.14 -0.23 2.22
N THR A 29 -0.96 0.33 3.42
CA THR A 29 -0.87 1.78 3.64
C THR A 29 0.29 2.41 2.85
N TYR A 30 1.38 1.67 2.67
CA TYR A 30 2.53 2.06 1.85
C TYR A 30 2.37 1.69 0.36
N ARG A 31 1.18 1.25 -0.07
CA ARG A 31 0.85 0.99 -1.49
C ARG A 31 0.04 2.10 -2.15
N THR A 32 0.03 3.28 -1.52
CA THR A 32 -0.72 4.45 -1.99
C THR A 32 0.24 5.56 -2.45
N LYS A 33 -0.29 6.61 -3.08
CA LYS A 33 0.55 7.75 -3.48
C LYS A 33 1.23 8.44 -2.29
N THR A 34 0.69 8.31 -1.06
CA THR A 34 1.22 9.01 0.13
C THR A 34 2.67 8.66 0.48
N ILE A 35 3.14 7.46 0.14
CA ILE A 35 4.53 7.05 0.41
C ILE A 35 5.51 7.58 -0.65
N VAL A 36 5.01 7.97 -1.82
CA VAL A 36 5.82 8.32 -2.99
C VAL A 36 6.79 9.48 -2.70
N PRO A 37 6.37 10.58 -2.02
CA PRO A 37 7.28 11.66 -1.66
C PRO A 37 8.44 11.22 -0.77
N PHE A 38 8.18 10.33 0.18
CA PHE A 38 9.20 9.77 1.05
C PHE A 38 10.20 8.94 0.25
N LEU A 39 9.73 8.00 -0.57
CA LEU A 39 10.62 7.16 -1.40
C LEU A 39 11.45 8.00 -2.38
N ALA A 40 10.84 9.01 -3.01
CA ALA A 40 11.52 9.93 -3.93
C ALA A 40 12.63 10.73 -3.24
N SER A 41 12.34 11.31 -2.07
CA SER A 41 13.28 12.18 -1.35
C SER A 41 14.42 11.42 -0.66
N THR A 42 14.24 10.12 -0.43
CA THR A 42 15.24 9.26 0.26
C THR A 42 15.96 8.31 -0.69
N PHE A 43 15.49 8.17 -1.93
CA PHE A 43 15.92 7.13 -2.87
C PHE A 43 15.81 5.70 -2.31
N GLN A 44 14.85 5.47 -1.41
CA GLN A 44 14.51 4.13 -0.98
C GLN A 44 13.68 3.43 -2.06
N PHE A 45 14.12 2.25 -2.47
CA PHE A 45 13.38 1.43 -3.43
C PHE A 45 12.23 0.72 -2.72
N PRO A 46 10.98 0.83 -3.20
CA PRO A 46 9.88 0.07 -2.63
C PRO A 46 10.06 -1.41 -2.98
N PHE A 47 10.02 -2.28 -1.98
CA PHE A 47 10.03 -3.72 -2.21
C PHE A 47 8.62 -4.19 -2.60
N LEU A 48 8.45 -4.44 -3.90
CA LEU A 48 7.17 -4.75 -4.54
C LEU A 48 7.18 -6.15 -5.11
N HIS A 49 6.26 -6.99 -4.64
CA HIS A 49 6.06 -8.34 -5.16
C HIS A 49 4.97 -8.37 -6.23
N LEU A 50 5.11 -9.32 -7.15
CA LEU A 50 4.05 -9.77 -8.03
C LEU A 50 3.60 -11.16 -7.61
N GLY A 51 2.30 -11.41 -7.78
CA GLY A 51 1.67 -12.68 -7.42
C GLY A 51 1.37 -12.84 -5.94
N THR A 52 1.00 -14.05 -5.56
CA THR A 52 0.43 -14.35 -4.24
C THR A 52 1.45 -15.13 -3.42
N GLN A 53 1.91 -14.54 -2.31
CA GLN A 53 2.72 -15.26 -1.31
C GLN A 53 1.80 -15.95 -0.30
N LEU A 54 0.80 -15.23 0.22
CA LEU A 54 -0.31 -15.79 0.98
C LEU A 54 -1.62 -15.18 0.45
N PRO A 55 -2.63 -15.99 0.09
CA PRO A 55 -3.92 -15.48 -0.37
C PRO A 55 -4.69 -14.84 0.78
N ARG A 56 -5.62 -13.92 0.46
CA ARG A 56 -6.57 -13.33 1.43
C ARG A 56 -5.91 -12.51 2.55
N CYS A 57 -4.74 -11.94 2.32
CA CYS A 57 -4.11 -10.99 3.24
C CYS A 57 -3.34 -9.92 2.45
N SER A 58 -2.58 -9.08 3.13
CA SER A 58 -1.76 -8.04 2.49
C SER A 58 -0.70 -8.60 1.53
N LEU A 59 -0.39 -9.89 1.60
CA LEU A 59 0.56 -10.61 0.74
C LEU A 59 -0.06 -11.20 -0.55
N ASP A 60 -1.34 -10.94 -0.83
CA ASP A 60 -1.97 -11.23 -2.13
C ASP A 60 -1.77 -10.05 -3.09
N HIS A 61 -0.71 -10.08 -3.90
CA HIS A 61 -0.37 -9.00 -4.82
C HIS A 61 -0.89 -9.25 -6.23
N PRO A 62 -1.09 -8.17 -7.02
CA PRO A 62 -1.40 -8.30 -8.42
C PRO A 62 -0.34 -9.11 -9.18
N HIS A 63 -0.77 -9.85 -10.20
CA HIS A 63 0.13 -10.66 -11.04
C HIS A 63 0.75 -9.88 -12.20
N ALA A 64 0.30 -8.64 -12.43
CA ALA A 64 0.82 -7.78 -13.50
C ALA A 64 1.40 -6.49 -12.92
N PRO A 65 2.60 -6.05 -13.36
CA PRO A 65 3.23 -4.83 -12.85
C PRO A 65 2.44 -3.57 -13.19
N SER A 66 1.64 -3.60 -14.27
CA SER A 66 0.77 -2.47 -14.63
C SER A 66 -0.29 -2.18 -13.57
N LEU A 67 -0.66 -3.14 -12.73
CA LEU A 67 -1.63 -2.95 -11.65
C LEU A 67 -1.03 -2.21 -10.43
N ILE A 68 0.29 -2.04 -10.38
CA ILE A 68 0.98 -1.26 -9.34
C ILE A 68 1.19 0.17 -9.85
N ARG A 69 0.15 1.00 -9.75
CA ARG A 69 0.15 2.35 -10.35
C ARG A 69 0.97 3.37 -9.56
N PHE A 70 0.90 3.36 -8.23
CA PHE A 70 1.47 4.41 -7.38
C PHE A 70 3.00 4.55 -7.52
N ALA A 71 3.72 3.44 -7.78
CA ALA A 71 5.17 3.43 -7.88
C ALA A 71 5.72 3.80 -9.27
N ARG A 72 4.84 3.87 -10.28
CA ARG A 72 5.21 4.14 -11.69
C ARG A 72 6.05 5.41 -11.88
N PRO A 73 5.73 6.57 -11.26
CA PRO A 73 6.53 7.78 -11.38
C PRO A 73 7.97 7.59 -10.88
N LEU A 74 8.13 6.94 -9.73
CA LEU A 74 9.44 6.66 -9.12
C LEU A 74 10.29 5.80 -10.03
N TRP A 75 9.72 4.66 -10.46
CA TRP A 75 10.40 3.75 -11.39
C TRP A 75 10.83 4.46 -12.66
N ARG A 76 10.00 5.37 -13.17
CA ARG A 76 10.32 6.10 -14.39
C ARG A 76 11.47 7.08 -14.21
N LEU A 77 11.48 7.83 -13.12
CA LEU A 77 12.59 8.75 -12.81
C LEU A 77 13.89 7.99 -12.59
N TRP A 78 13.88 6.91 -11.81
CA TRP A 78 15.08 6.14 -11.52
C TRP A 78 15.60 5.36 -12.74
N GLU A 79 14.72 4.96 -13.65
CA GLU A 79 15.11 4.32 -14.91
C GLU A 79 16.00 5.22 -15.78
N ILE A 80 15.96 6.56 -15.62
CA ILE A 80 16.87 7.47 -16.32
C ILE A 80 18.33 7.14 -16.02
N VAL A 81 18.64 6.86 -14.75
CA VAL A 81 20.01 6.59 -14.28
C VAL A 81 20.33 5.09 -14.24
N ASP A 82 19.47 4.25 -14.84
CA ASP A 82 19.74 2.83 -15.02
C ASP A 82 21.10 2.64 -15.73
N ARG A 83 21.89 1.67 -15.23
CA ARG A 83 23.25 1.35 -15.68
C ARG A 83 24.31 2.44 -15.47
N GLN A 84 24.01 3.52 -14.74
CA GLN A 84 25.06 4.42 -14.28
C GLN A 84 25.77 3.80 -13.07
N THR A 85 27.10 3.92 -13.03
CA THR A 85 27.93 3.48 -11.89
C THR A 85 28.41 4.69 -11.10
N ASP A 86 28.88 4.44 -9.86
CA ASP A 86 29.49 5.44 -8.98
C ASP A 86 28.61 6.67 -8.77
N ILE A 87 27.30 6.43 -8.57
CA ILE A 87 26.31 7.45 -8.32
C ILE A 87 26.48 7.97 -6.90
N ARG A 88 26.73 9.28 -6.78
CA ARG A 88 26.65 9.98 -5.49
C ARG A 88 25.23 10.46 -5.25
N VAL A 89 24.74 10.24 -4.04
CA VAL A 89 23.36 10.55 -3.66
C VAL A 89 23.36 11.60 -2.58
N TYR A 90 22.53 12.64 -2.75
CA TYR A 90 22.30 13.69 -1.77
C TYR A 90 20.79 13.74 -1.47
N THR A 91 20.41 13.64 -0.21
CA THR A 91 19.02 13.72 0.23
C THR A 91 18.87 14.78 1.32
N MET A 92 17.69 15.38 1.44
CA MET A 92 17.43 16.31 2.55
C MET A 92 17.57 15.67 3.94
N GLN A 93 17.48 14.34 4.05
CA GLN A 93 17.68 13.62 5.32
C GLN A 93 19.15 13.40 5.67
N SER A 94 20.03 13.21 4.68
CA SER A 94 21.42 12.82 4.90
C SER A 94 22.43 13.95 4.64
N THR A 95 21.99 15.06 4.03
CA THR A 95 22.89 16.12 3.60
C THR A 95 22.38 17.49 4.02
N GLU A 96 23.08 18.10 4.97
CA GLU A 96 22.72 19.42 5.46
C GLU A 96 22.98 20.50 4.41
N ASN A 97 22.01 21.42 4.29
CA ASN A 97 22.16 22.67 3.56
C ASN A 97 22.55 22.55 2.07
N VAL A 98 22.30 21.40 1.42
CA VAL A 98 22.44 21.21 -0.03
C VAL A 98 21.21 21.74 -0.78
N PHE A 99 20.03 21.58 -0.19
CA PHE A 99 18.74 21.98 -0.78
C PHE A 99 18.15 23.17 -0.03
N ARG A 100 17.48 24.07 -0.75
CA ARG A 100 16.56 25.06 -0.19
C ARG A 100 15.20 24.88 -0.85
N THR A 101 14.18 24.65 -0.04
CA THR A 101 12.81 24.38 -0.50
C THR A 101 11.89 25.53 -0.13
N ASP A 102 10.74 25.60 -0.79
CA ASP A 102 9.71 26.61 -0.52
C ASP A 102 8.88 26.36 0.74
N SER A 103 8.76 25.11 1.18
CA SER A 103 8.07 24.75 2.41
C SER A 103 8.61 23.45 3.02
N ALA A 104 8.11 23.12 4.22
CA ALA A 104 8.32 21.84 4.88
C ALA A 104 7.67 20.66 4.13
N ASP A 105 6.67 20.94 3.29
CA ASP A 105 5.99 19.93 2.46
C ASP A 105 6.72 19.66 1.14
N THR A 106 7.81 20.39 0.87
CA THR A 106 8.65 20.13 -0.29
C THR A 106 9.87 19.35 0.15
N ALA A 107 10.11 18.19 -0.46
CA ALA A 107 11.35 17.47 -0.30
C ALA A 107 12.09 17.33 -1.64
N ALA A 108 13.41 17.17 -1.54
CA ALA A 108 14.29 17.05 -2.68
C ALA A 108 15.39 16.02 -2.46
N SER A 109 15.84 15.46 -3.57
CA SER A 109 16.95 14.52 -3.62
C SER A 109 17.68 14.63 -4.94
N LEU A 110 18.98 14.34 -4.96
CA LEU A 110 19.85 14.52 -6.11
C LEU A 110 20.74 13.30 -6.29
N MET A 111 20.70 12.70 -7.47
CA MET A 111 21.71 11.73 -7.92
C MET A 111 22.71 12.41 -8.83
N VAL A 112 23.99 12.13 -8.63
CA VAL A 112 25.10 12.66 -9.44
C VAL A 112 25.92 11.49 -9.97
N THR A 113 25.94 11.32 -11.29
CA THR A 113 26.75 10.29 -11.94
C THR A 113 28.25 10.58 -11.83
N SER A 114 29.11 9.59 -12.08
CA SER A 114 30.57 9.79 -12.24
C SER A 114 30.91 10.84 -13.30
N ARG A 115 30.08 10.92 -14.34
CA ARG A 115 30.14 11.95 -15.39
C ARG A 115 29.48 13.26 -14.98
N GLY A 116 29.22 13.49 -13.70
CA GLY A 116 28.72 14.77 -13.19
C GLY A 116 27.36 15.21 -13.75
N ASP A 117 26.66 14.36 -14.50
CA ASP A 117 25.26 14.56 -14.87
C ASP A 117 24.38 14.32 -13.64
N CYS A 118 23.32 15.11 -13.49
CA CYS A 118 22.52 15.13 -12.27
C CYS A 118 21.04 14.86 -12.54
N LEU A 119 20.42 14.03 -11.71
CA LEU A 119 18.96 13.88 -11.62
C LEU A 119 18.49 14.47 -10.29
N LEU A 120 17.89 15.66 -10.34
CA LEU A 120 17.20 16.27 -9.21
C LEU A 120 15.77 15.73 -9.19
N THR A 121 15.29 15.24 -8.06
CA THR A 121 13.89 14.88 -7.82
C THR A 121 13.33 15.81 -6.78
N ALA A 122 12.12 16.33 -7.00
CA ALA A 122 11.34 17.04 -5.99
C ALA A 122 10.01 16.34 -5.76
N ALA A 123 9.50 16.45 -4.54
CA ALA A 123 8.28 15.79 -4.12
C ALA A 123 7.39 16.73 -3.29
N ASN A 124 6.08 16.58 -3.46
CA ASN A 124 5.05 17.26 -2.68
C ASN A 124 4.54 16.31 -1.58
N PHE A 125 4.72 16.66 -0.31
CA PHE A 125 4.18 15.90 0.84
C PHE A 125 2.73 16.27 1.20
N SER A 126 2.17 17.31 0.60
CA SER A 126 0.76 17.66 0.75
C SER A 126 -0.14 16.73 -0.08
N ASP A 127 -1.37 16.53 0.40
CA ASP A 127 -2.46 15.89 -0.33
C ASP A 127 -3.10 16.80 -1.41
N GLN A 128 -2.74 18.09 -1.40
CA GLN A 128 -3.25 19.08 -2.36
C GLN A 128 -2.22 19.40 -3.44
N GLU A 129 -2.72 19.81 -4.60
CA GLU A 129 -1.88 20.33 -5.67
C GLU A 129 -1.23 21.67 -5.24
N ARG A 130 0.07 21.81 -5.52
CA ARG A 130 0.80 23.05 -5.23
C ARG A 130 1.96 23.28 -6.19
N GLU A 131 2.44 24.51 -6.22
CA GLU A 131 3.77 24.78 -6.74
C GLU A 131 4.83 24.28 -5.75
N VAL A 132 5.83 23.59 -6.29
CA VAL A 132 7.00 23.10 -5.55
C VAL A 132 8.23 23.75 -6.14
N LYS A 133 9.13 24.22 -5.26
CA LYS A 133 10.32 24.97 -5.67
C LYS A 133 11.54 24.51 -4.87
N VAL A 134 12.61 24.17 -5.60
CA VAL A 134 13.86 23.65 -5.04
C VAL A 134 15.05 24.40 -5.64
N ASP A 135 15.92 24.89 -4.78
CA ASP A 135 17.25 25.39 -5.15
C ASP A 135 18.34 24.45 -4.62
N VAL A 136 19.43 24.35 -5.38
CA VAL A 136 20.55 23.45 -5.09
C VAL A 136 21.81 24.27 -4.90
N ALA A 137 22.47 24.09 -3.76
CA ALA A 137 23.75 24.72 -3.45
C ALA A 137 24.91 24.02 -4.20
N TRP A 138 24.95 24.16 -5.53
CA TRP A 138 25.87 23.46 -6.44
C TRP A 138 27.34 23.47 -6.01
N ARG A 139 27.81 24.60 -5.44
CA ARG A 139 29.18 24.73 -4.94
C ARG A 139 29.52 23.75 -3.82
N LYS A 140 28.56 23.43 -2.94
CA LYS A 140 28.77 22.51 -1.81
C LYS A 140 28.96 21.06 -2.25
N ILE A 141 28.46 20.71 -3.43
CA ILE A 141 28.61 19.38 -4.02
C ILE A 141 29.68 19.35 -5.13
N GLY A 142 30.47 20.43 -5.26
CA GLY A 142 31.58 20.51 -6.22
C GLY A 142 31.16 20.61 -7.68
N LEU A 143 29.95 21.10 -7.97
CA LEU A 143 29.40 21.21 -9.33
C LEU A 143 29.09 22.67 -9.70
N LYS A 144 29.01 22.94 -11.01
CA LYS A 144 28.56 24.22 -11.57
C LYS A 144 27.10 24.13 -12.02
N SER A 145 26.34 25.21 -11.81
CA SER A 145 25.00 25.40 -12.39
C SER A 145 25.09 25.68 -13.90
N GLY A 146 23.95 25.86 -14.57
CA GLY A 146 23.91 26.35 -15.96
C GLY A 146 24.02 25.29 -17.05
N ARG A 147 23.77 24.01 -16.73
CA ARG A 147 23.80 22.89 -17.69
C ARG A 147 22.49 22.78 -18.46
N LEU A 148 22.55 22.21 -19.67
CA LEU A 148 21.33 21.83 -20.39
C LEU A 148 20.46 20.97 -19.48
N CYS A 149 19.19 21.35 -19.37
CA CYS A 149 18.26 20.76 -18.42
C CYS A 149 17.04 20.21 -19.16
N TYR A 150 16.62 19.02 -18.76
CA TYR A 150 15.35 18.43 -19.17
C TYR A 150 14.44 18.38 -17.94
N ALA A 151 13.26 19.01 -18.02
CA ALA A 151 12.22 18.77 -17.04
C ALA A 151 11.58 17.40 -17.34
N LEU A 152 11.48 16.56 -16.32
CA LEU A 152 10.92 15.21 -16.37
C LEU A 152 9.60 15.22 -15.61
N ARG A 153 8.50 15.14 -16.35
CA ARG A 153 7.14 15.08 -15.80
C ARG A 153 6.67 13.64 -15.84
N CYS A 154 6.22 13.13 -14.70
CA CYS A 154 5.66 11.80 -14.58
C CYS A 154 4.57 11.76 -13.52
N ASN A 155 3.45 11.11 -13.84
CA ASN A 155 2.44 10.68 -12.87
C ASN A 155 2.16 9.19 -13.10
N ASP A 156 1.13 8.64 -12.48
CA ASP A 156 0.82 7.21 -12.57
C ASP A 156 0.27 6.77 -13.94
N GLU A 157 0.03 7.71 -14.86
CA GLU A 157 -0.57 7.47 -16.17
C GLU A 157 0.35 7.85 -17.34
N THR A 158 1.08 8.95 -17.21
CA THR A 158 1.79 9.62 -18.29
C THR A 158 3.20 10.02 -17.90
N THR A 159 4.04 10.18 -18.92
CA THR A 159 5.44 10.54 -18.82
C THR A 159 5.80 11.45 -19.97
N ALA A 160 6.43 12.58 -19.71
CA ALA A 160 6.87 13.51 -20.75
C ALA A 160 8.12 14.26 -20.29
N TYR A 161 8.97 14.64 -21.24
CA TYR A 161 10.09 15.54 -20.95
C TYR A 161 10.10 16.72 -21.91
N GLU A 162 10.65 17.83 -21.43
CA GLU A 162 10.85 19.03 -22.22
C GLU A 162 12.26 19.59 -21.97
N VAL A 163 12.86 20.17 -23.00
CA VAL A 163 14.12 20.91 -22.84
C VAL A 163 13.78 22.25 -22.22
N ILE A 164 14.41 22.58 -21.10
CA ILE A 164 14.25 23.88 -20.44
C ILE A 164 15.59 24.61 -20.36
N ALA A 165 15.51 25.93 -20.32
CA ALA A 165 16.68 26.75 -19.97
C ALA A 165 17.21 26.31 -18.59
N PRO A 166 18.53 26.38 -18.36
CA PRO A 166 19.08 26.19 -17.03
C PRO A 166 18.44 27.21 -16.07
N ARG A 167 17.62 26.74 -15.13
CA ARG A 167 16.94 27.59 -14.16
C ARG A 167 17.36 27.19 -12.75
N THR A 168 17.58 28.20 -11.94
CA THR A 168 17.71 28.09 -10.49
C THR A 168 16.90 29.25 -9.92
N PRO A 169 15.88 29.01 -9.10
CA PRO A 169 15.42 27.72 -8.58
C PRO A 169 14.66 26.88 -9.63
N PHE A 170 14.61 25.56 -9.41
CA PHE A 170 13.73 24.64 -10.14
C PHE A 170 12.33 24.72 -9.55
N HIS A 171 11.31 24.83 -10.39
CA HIS A 171 9.92 24.81 -9.94
C HIS A 171 9.04 24.02 -10.89
N THR A 172 7.96 23.47 -10.35
CA THR A 172 6.86 22.92 -11.14
C THR A 172 5.61 22.77 -10.26
N ARG A 173 4.45 22.63 -10.89
CA ARG A 173 3.21 22.33 -10.18
C ARG A 173 3.06 20.81 -10.07
N LEU A 174 2.86 20.32 -8.85
CA LEU A 174 2.71 18.89 -8.54
C LEU A 174 1.34 18.63 -7.94
N GLU A 175 0.70 17.55 -8.38
CA GLU A 175 -0.48 16.99 -7.70
C GLU A 175 -0.16 16.63 -6.24
N GLY A 176 -1.20 16.40 -5.44
CA GLY A 176 -1.04 15.84 -4.10
C GLY A 176 -0.21 14.56 -4.12
N TYR A 177 0.83 14.50 -3.29
CA TYR A 177 1.80 13.40 -3.24
C TYR A 177 2.58 13.15 -4.55
N GLY A 178 2.55 14.12 -5.49
CA GLY A 178 3.23 14.04 -6.77
C GLY A 178 4.74 14.27 -6.69
N ILE A 179 5.44 13.88 -7.76
CA ILE A 179 6.88 14.07 -7.91
C ILE A 179 7.24 14.55 -9.31
N ALA A 180 8.39 15.22 -9.45
CA ALA A 180 8.98 15.54 -10.74
C ALA A 180 10.51 15.44 -10.68
N GLY A 181 11.11 15.33 -11.85
CA GLY A 181 12.56 15.32 -12.00
C GLY A 181 13.09 16.44 -12.87
N TRP A 182 14.37 16.76 -12.71
CA TRP A 182 15.14 17.55 -13.65
C TRP A 182 16.46 16.83 -13.92
N LEU A 183 16.71 16.54 -15.19
CA LEU A 183 17.95 15.93 -15.64
C LEU A 183 18.86 17.01 -16.22
N MET A 184 19.99 17.27 -15.56
CA MET A 184 20.99 18.25 -15.98
C MET A 184 22.21 17.54 -16.54
N VAL A 185 22.55 17.83 -17.79
CA VAL A 185 23.52 17.04 -18.54
C VAL A 185 24.67 17.88 -19.08
N ARG A 186 25.86 17.29 -19.13
CA ARG A 186 27.04 17.85 -19.79
C ARG A 186 27.12 17.45 -21.27
N SER A 187 26.64 16.26 -21.61
CA SER A 187 26.71 15.69 -22.97
C SER A 187 25.33 15.20 -23.44
N PRO A 188 24.53 16.07 -24.08
CA PRO A 188 23.14 15.77 -24.43
C PRO A 188 22.96 14.52 -25.29
N LYS A 189 23.92 14.25 -26.19
CA LYS A 189 23.89 13.09 -27.11
C LYS A 189 23.76 11.75 -26.38
N VAL A 190 24.36 11.60 -25.19
CA VAL A 190 24.31 10.34 -24.43
C VAL A 190 22.93 10.09 -23.81
N TRP A 191 22.15 11.15 -23.59
CA TRP A 191 20.86 11.09 -22.91
C TRP A 191 19.67 10.94 -23.84
N VAL A 192 19.86 11.01 -25.17
CA VAL A 192 18.78 10.86 -26.16
C VAL A 192 18.03 9.53 -25.99
N LYS A 193 18.74 8.41 -25.84
CA LYS A 193 18.11 7.08 -25.68
C LYS A 193 17.42 6.94 -24.31
N PRO A 194 18.05 7.28 -23.16
CA PRO A 194 17.36 7.33 -21.87
C PRO A 194 16.11 8.22 -21.84
N LEU A 195 16.15 9.40 -22.46
CA LEU A 195 14.99 10.31 -22.51
C LEU A 195 13.85 9.75 -23.36
N ARG A 196 14.13 9.14 -24.52
CA ARG A 196 13.12 8.41 -25.30
C ARG A 196 12.51 7.24 -24.50
N ARG A 197 13.34 6.52 -23.74
CA ARG A 197 12.92 5.44 -22.85
C ARG A 197 12.01 5.97 -21.72
N PHE A 198 12.31 7.15 -21.20
CA PHE A 198 11.50 7.83 -20.19
C PHE A 198 10.12 8.23 -20.71
N ALA A 199 10.02 8.79 -21.92
CA ALA A 199 8.76 9.28 -22.47
C ALA A 199 7.81 8.16 -22.97
N ARG A 200 8.25 6.90 -22.99
CA ARG A 200 7.41 5.81 -23.48
C ARG A 200 6.22 5.58 -22.54
N PRO A 201 5.05 5.15 -23.06
CA PRO A 201 3.91 4.75 -22.23
C PRO A 201 4.28 3.70 -21.17
N TYR A 202 3.53 3.65 -20.07
CA TYR A 202 3.68 2.56 -19.11
C TYR A 202 3.29 1.22 -19.75
N PRO A 203 3.92 0.10 -19.35
CA PRO A 203 3.50 -1.22 -19.77
C PRO A 203 2.02 -1.45 -19.45
N SER A 204 1.31 -2.13 -20.36
CA SER A 204 -0.09 -2.54 -20.17
C SER A 204 -0.23 -4.03 -20.48
N PHE A 205 -1.10 -4.68 -19.71
CA PHE A 205 -1.42 -6.10 -19.79
C PHE A 205 -2.96 -6.25 -19.79
N PRO A 206 -3.63 -5.95 -20.92
CA PRO A 206 -5.07 -5.74 -20.92
C PRO A 206 -5.89 -6.94 -20.44
N ALA A 207 -5.45 -8.17 -20.72
CA ALA A 207 -6.16 -9.38 -20.31
C ALA A 207 -6.11 -9.57 -18.79
N GLU A 208 -4.92 -9.44 -18.19
CA GLU A 208 -4.67 -9.52 -16.76
C GLU A 208 -5.33 -8.36 -16.01
N GLU A 209 -5.26 -7.15 -16.56
CA GLU A 209 -5.91 -5.95 -16.04
C GLU A 209 -7.43 -6.13 -15.98
N ARG A 210 -8.04 -6.60 -17.07
CA ARG A 210 -9.48 -6.88 -17.13
C ARG A 210 -9.87 -7.96 -16.12
N LYS A 211 -9.16 -9.09 -16.09
CA LYS A 211 -9.42 -10.19 -15.14
C LYS A 211 -9.32 -9.70 -13.69
N HIS A 212 -8.33 -8.86 -13.39
CA HIS A 212 -8.17 -8.28 -12.07
C HIS A 212 -9.34 -7.36 -11.73
N GLN A 213 -9.71 -6.44 -12.62
CA GLN A 213 -10.82 -5.51 -12.41
C GLN A 213 -12.15 -6.23 -12.20
N GLU A 214 -12.44 -7.26 -12.99
CA GLU A 214 -13.63 -8.11 -12.84
C GLU A 214 -13.66 -8.78 -11.46
N ARG A 215 -12.53 -9.35 -11.01
CA ARG A 215 -12.39 -9.94 -9.68
C ARG A 215 -12.64 -8.91 -8.57
N ILE A 216 -12.03 -7.74 -8.65
CA ILE A 216 -12.19 -6.69 -7.62
C ILE A 216 -13.62 -6.15 -7.59
N ASN A 217 -14.26 -5.97 -8.76
CA ASN A 217 -15.65 -5.53 -8.85
C ASN A 217 -16.60 -6.56 -8.23
N ALA A 218 -16.39 -7.85 -8.51
CA ALA A 218 -17.18 -8.93 -7.91
C ALA A 218 -17.06 -8.93 -6.37
N LEU A 219 -15.83 -8.83 -5.85
CA LEU A 219 -15.58 -8.75 -4.41
C LEU A 219 -16.23 -7.50 -3.78
N ARG A 220 -16.14 -6.33 -4.42
CA ARG A 220 -16.80 -5.10 -3.95
C ARG A 220 -18.32 -5.24 -3.92
N ARG A 221 -18.92 -5.89 -4.92
CA ARG A 221 -20.36 -6.15 -4.95
C ARG A 221 -20.78 -7.03 -3.78
N LEU A 222 -20.11 -8.17 -3.59
CA LEU A 222 -20.40 -9.09 -2.49
C LEU A 222 -20.21 -8.42 -1.11
N ARG A 223 -19.19 -7.59 -0.96
CA ARG A 223 -18.89 -6.91 0.31
C ARG A 223 -19.81 -5.73 0.60
N PHE A 224 -20.18 -4.92 -0.38
CA PHE A 224 -20.82 -3.62 -0.11
C PHE A 224 -22.22 -3.46 -0.70
N GLN A 225 -22.69 -4.44 -1.47
CA GLN A 225 -24.06 -4.51 -2.00
C GLN A 225 -24.71 -5.85 -1.62
N PRO A 226 -24.83 -6.15 -0.31
CA PRO A 226 -25.38 -7.41 0.14
C PRO A 226 -26.87 -7.53 -0.22
N PRO A 227 -27.38 -8.76 -0.44
CA PRO A 227 -28.81 -9.01 -0.44
C PRO A 227 -29.48 -8.56 0.87
N ALA A 228 -30.78 -8.27 0.82
CA ALA A 228 -31.57 -8.05 2.03
C ALA A 228 -32.15 -9.39 2.49
N TRP A 229 -31.70 -9.87 3.65
CA TRP A 229 -32.20 -11.12 4.24
C TRP A 229 -32.90 -10.85 5.56
N LYS A 230 -33.94 -11.63 5.88
CA LYS A 230 -34.59 -11.55 7.21
C LYS A 230 -33.63 -11.98 8.31
N GLU A 231 -32.88 -13.04 8.04
CA GLU A 231 -31.84 -13.57 8.93
C GLU A 231 -30.53 -13.59 8.15
N CYS A 232 -29.43 -13.27 8.84
CA CYS A 232 -28.09 -13.39 8.29
C CYS A 232 -27.21 -14.14 9.29
N PHE A 233 -26.45 -15.09 8.78
CA PHE A 233 -25.51 -15.92 9.53
C PHE A 233 -24.10 -15.72 8.97
N LEU A 234 -23.13 -15.59 9.87
CA LEU A 234 -21.72 -15.45 9.56
C LEU A 234 -20.96 -16.71 9.98
N ARG A 235 -20.13 -17.26 9.11
CA ARG A 235 -19.11 -18.24 9.48
C ARG A 235 -17.73 -17.66 9.18
N VAL A 236 -16.84 -17.67 10.17
CA VAL A 236 -15.46 -17.22 9.97
C VAL A 236 -14.55 -18.44 9.98
N SER A 237 -13.59 -18.48 9.06
CA SER A 237 -12.64 -19.59 8.97
C SER A 237 -11.25 -19.12 8.59
N LEU A 238 -10.26 -19.91 8.99
CA LEU A 238 -8.89 -19.84 8.47
C LEU A 238 -8.63 -21.09 7.67
N PRO A 239 -8.67 -21.03 6.34
CA PRO A 239 -8.31 -22.16 5.48
C PRO A 239 -6.89 -22.69 5.74
N ASN A 240 -6.73 -24.02 5.71
CA ASN A 240 -5.44 -24.69 5.86
C ASN A 240 -4.72 -24.78 4.51
N GLU A 241 -3.90 -23.79 4.20
CA GLU A 241 -3.14 -23.78 2.95
C GLU A 241 -1.77 -24.44 3.12
N PRO A 242 -1.28 -25.21 2.12
CA PRO A 242 0.09 -25.69 2.12
C PRO A 242 1.07 -24.53 2.19
N SER A 243 1.92 -24.52 3.20
CA SER A 243 2.95 -23.51 3.39
C SER A 243 4.33 -24.12 3.45
N ARG A 244 5.33 -23.36 2.98
CA ARG A 244 6.75 -23.71 3.09
C ARG A 244 7.38 -23.23 4.39
N TYR A 245 6.63 -22.48 5.20
CA TYR A 245 7.10 -22.01 6.49
C TYR A 245 7.18 -23.15 7.50
N GLU A 246 8.13 -23.02 8.43
CA GLU A 246 8.23 -23.93 9.56
C GLU A 246 6.94 -23.89 10.41
N PRO A 247 6.50 -25.01 10.98
CA PRO A 247 5.28 -25.06 11.79
C PRO A 247 5.26 -24.04 12.95
N SER A 248 6.41 -23.76 13.56
CA SER A 248 6.56 -22.76 14.62
C SER A 248 6.20 -21.35 14.14
N LEU A 249 6.62 -20.97 12.93
CA LEU A 249 6.34 -19.67 12.35
C LEU A 249 4.86 -19.55 11.97
N LEU A 250 4.24 -20.63 11.46
CA LEU A 250 2.80 -20.65 11.22
C LEU A 250 2.02 -20.51 12.53
N TYR A 251 2.46 -21.19 13.57
CA TYR A 251 1.81 -21.11 14.88
C TYR A 251 1.87 -19.69 15.46
N ASP A 252 3.02 -19.02 15.36
CA ASP A 252 3.16 -17.63 15.77
C ASP A 252 2.36 -16.68 14.87
N LEU A 253 2.32 -16.93 13.56
CA LEU A 253 1.58 -16.11 12.59
C LEU A 253 0.07 -16.13 12.85
N PHE A 254 -0.49 -17.27 13.26
CA PHE A 254 -1.93 -17.42 13.51
C PHE A 254 -2.32 -17.31 14.99
N GLU A 255 -1.37 -17.02 15.88
CA GLU A 255 -1.65 -16.71 17.29
C GLU A 255 -2.23 -15.29 17.42
N ASN A 256 -3.48 -15.14 17.01
CA ASN A 256 -4.19 -13.88 16.95
C ASN A 256 -5.65 -14.01 17.36
N VAL A 257 -6.21 -12.90 17.81
CA VAL A 257 -7.61 -12.76 18.18
C VAL A 257 -8.33 -12.00 17.07
N ILE A 258 -9.55 -12.42 16.73
CA ILE A 258 -10.39 -11.76 15.73
C ILE A 258 -11.57 -11.10 16.45
N GLU A 259 -11.77 -9.81 16.24
CA GLU A 259 -12.88 -9.02 16.76
C GLU A 259 -13.92 -8.81 15.66
N LEU A 260 -15.20 -9.03 15.99
CA LEU A 260 -16.30 -8.58 15.14
C LEU A 260 -16.75 -7.20 15.61
N GLN A 261 -16.75 -6.23 14.71
CA GLN A 261 -17.03 -4.83 15.01
C GLN A 261 -18.08 -4.23 14.08
N ILE A 262 -18.85 -3.24 14.56
CA ILE A 262 -19.62 -2.30 13.74
C ILE A 262 -18.75 -1.09 13.45
N ARG A 263 -18.76 -0.63 12.19
CA ARG A 263 -18.11 0.61 11.73
C ARG A 263 -19.17 1.70 11.58
N HIS A 264 -19.14 2.72 12.43
CA HIS A 264 -20.05 3.86 12.32
C HIS A 264 -19.51 4.89 11.33
N GLU A 265 -20.27 5.20 10.28
CA GLU A 265 -19.87 6.13 9.21
C GLU A 265 -19.57 7.54 9.73
N GLN A 266 -20.25 7.97 10.79
CA GLN A 266 -20.25 9.37 11.23
C GLN A 266 -19.17 9.72 12.27
N ALA A 267 -18.49 8.73 12.89
CA ALA A 267 -17.70 8.99 14.10
C ALA A 267 -16.25 8.47 14.10
N ARG A 268 -15.78 7.79 13.04
CA ARG A 268 -14.57 6.92 13.11
C ARG A 268 -14.59 5.93 14.29
N ALA A 269 -15.75 5.78 14.95
CA ALA A 269 -15.93 4.95 16.12
C ALA A 269 -16.24 3.52 15.69
N THR A 270 -15.66 2.58 16.42
CA THR A 270 -15.92 1.14 16.29
C THR A 270 -16.63 0.64 17.52
N GLU A 271 -17.73 -0.07 17.35
CA GLU A 271 -18.36 -0.82 18.43
C GLU A 271 -17.97 -2.30 18.27
N ARG A 272 -17.33 -2.88 19.30
CA ARG A 272 -17.02 -4.31 19.28
C ARG A 272 -18.24 -5.11 19.74
N LEU A 273 -18.72 -5.99 18.87
CA LEU A 273 -19.82 -6.92 19.17
C LEU A 273 -19.33 -8.13 19.98
N GLY A 274 -18.10 -8.57 19.74
CA GLY A 274 -17.47 -9.65 20.47
C GLY A 274 -16.21 -10.16 19.80
N TYR A 275 -15.69 -11.27 20.31
CA TYR A 275 -14.53 -11.97 19.77
C TYR A 275 -14.97 -13.25 19.07
N VAL A 276 -14.41 -13.50 17.91
CA VAL A 276 -14.68 -14.66 17.09
C VAL A 276 -13.78 -15.82 17.54
N SER A 277 -14.38 -16.97 17.84
CA SER A 277 -13.72 -18.15 18.40
C SER A 277 -14.32 -19.44 17.85
N GLN A 278 -13.69 -20.59 18.13
CA GLN A 278 -14.25 -21.91 17.78
C GLN A 278 -15.60 -22.19 18.45
N LYS A 279 -16.02 -21.37 19.43
CA LYS A 279 -17.32 -21.44 20.10
C LYS A 279 -18.34 -20.45 19.52
N GLY A 280 -17.99 -19.73 18.46
CA GLY A 280 -18.80 -18.65 17.88
C GLY A 280 -18.35 -17.29 18.41
N LEU A 281 -19.30 -16.39 18.64
CA LEU A 281 -19.05 -15.05 19.15
C LEU A 281 -19.10 -15.03 20.68
N VAL A 282 -18.00 -14.63 21.32
CA VAL A 282 -17.88 -14.56 22.79
C VAL A 282 -17.60 -13.13 23.26
N SER A 283 -18.01 -12.77 24.47
CA SER A 283 -17.94 -11.39 24.97
C SER A 283 -16.54 -10.96 25.43
N GLY A 284 -15.72 -11.89 25.91
CA GLY A 284 -14.34 -11.67 26.35
C GLY A 284 -13.31 -12.27 25.39
N PRO A 285 -12.03 -11.86 25.47
CA PRO A 285 -10.96 -12.47 24.68
C PRO A 285 -10.95 -13.99 24.88
N PRO A 286 -11.01 -14.79 23.80
CA PRO A 286 -11.01 -16.24 23.93
C PRO A 286 -9.66 -16.73 24.49
N PRO A 287 -9.62 -17.85 25.22
CA PRO A 287 -8.36 -18.51 25.50
C PRO A 287 -7.76 -19.06 24.20
N ARG A 288 -6.43 -19.23 24.18
CA ARG A 288 -5.68 -19.69 22.99
C ARG A 288 -6.21 -20.99 22.35
N VAL A 289 -6.72 -21.91 23.16
CA VAL A 289 -7.31 -23.17 22.68
C VAL A 289 -8.55 -22.95 21.82
N ASP A 290 -9.25 -21.84 22.02
CA ASP A 290 -10.48 -21.48 21.31
C ASP A 290 -10.23 -20.52 20.13
N TYR A 291 -8.98 -20.16 19.83
CA TYR A 291 -8.64 -19.35 18.66
C TYR A 291 -9.06 -20.07 17.37
N ILE A 292 -9.38 -19.29 16.34
CA ILE A 292 -9.51 -19.84 14.99
C ILE A 292 -8.08 -20.13 14.52
N TRP A 293 -7.79 -21.42 14.31
CA TRP A 293 -6.52 -21.91 13.76
C TRP A 293 -6.70 -22.29 12.28
N PRO A 294 -5.62 -22.40 11.50
CA PRO A 294 -5.69 -22.94 10.15
C PRO A 294 -6.41 -24.30 10.09
N GLY A 295 -7.33 -24.45 9.15
CA GLY A 295 -8.21 -25.61 9.00
C GLY A 295 -9.47 -25.58 9.86
N THR A 296 -9.66 -24.56 10.69
CA THR A 296 -10.82 -24.45 11.57
C THR A 296 -11.80 -23.37 11.11
N ALA A 297 -13.05 -23.52 11.52
CA ALA A 297 -14.12 -22.56 11.29
C ALA A 297 -14.94 -22.39 12.57
N THR A 298 -15.59 -21.23 12.69
CA THR A 298 -16.59 -21.01 13.72
C THR A 298 -17.85 -21.84 13.44
N PRO A 299 -18.69 -22.08 14.45
CA PRO A 299 -20.12 -22.26 14.25
C PRO A 299 -20.73 -21.06 13.50
N TRP A 300 -21.93 -21.22 12.94
CA TRP A 300 -22.65 -20.11 12.33
C TRP A 300 -23.11 -19.11 13.39
N ILE A 301 -22.65 -17.86 13.29
CA ILE A 301 -22.96 -16.76 14.18
C ILE A 301 -24.20 -16.04 13.65
N PRO A 302 -25.32 -16.00 14.40
CA PRO A 302 -26.56 -15.34 13.96
C PRO A 302 -26.42 -13.81 14.08
N LEU A 303 -26.00 -13.14 13.01
CA LEU A 303 -25.77 -11.69 13.03
C LEU A 303 -27.05 -10.90 13.35
N HIS A 304 -28.21 -11.39 12.92
CA HIS A 304 -29.52 -10.79 13.21
C HIS A 304 -29.87 -10.76 14.71
N ALA A 305 -29.30 -11.65 15.51
CA ALA A 305 -29.50 -11.67 16.97
C ALA A 305 -28.47 -10.80 17.72
N VAL A 306 -27.33 -10.52 17.10
CA VAL A 306 -26.22 -9.77 17.72
C VAL A 306 -26.29 -8.29 17.38
N VAL A 307 -26.60 -7.97 16.13
CA VAL A 307 -26.71 -6.58 15.63
C VAL A 307 -28.11 -6.07 15.98
N LYS A 308 -28.21 -5.24 17.01
CA LYS A 308 -29.48 -4.72 17.51
C LYS A 308 -29.99 -3.57 16.63
N ASP A 309 -31.29 -3.56 16.37
CA ASP A 309 -32.08 -2.43 15.83
C ASP A 309 -31.62 -1.83 14.49
N THR A 310 -31.76 -2.58 13.41
CA THR A 310 -31.27 -2.17 12.07
C THR A 310 -32.19 -2.59 10.90
N SER A 311 -33.48 -2.87 11.15
CA SER A 311 -34.40 -3.28 10.08
C SER A 311 -34.51 -2.20 9.00
N GLY A 312 -34.25 -2.55 7.74
CA GLY A 312 -34.28 -1.62 6.62
C GLY A 312 -32.97 -0.83 6.42
N HIS A 313 -32.01 -0.92 7.32
CA HIS A 313 -30.73 -0.21 7.23
C HIS A 313 -29.58 -1.16 6.85
N THR A 314 -28.62 -0.64 6.07
CA THR A 314 -27.36 -1.33 5.81
C THR A 314 -26.42 -1.10 6.98
N VAL A 315 -25.85 -2.18 7.53
CA VAL A 315 -24.89 -2.13 8.63
C VAL A 315 -23.52 -2.49 8.10
N ARG A 316 -22.52 -1.64 8.37
CA ARG A 316 -21.12 -1.93 8.04
C ARG A 316 -20.44 -2.64 9.22
N LEU A 317 -19.99 -3.85 8.97
CA LEU A 317 -19.22 -4.67 9.89
C LEU A 317 -17.75 -4.73 9.48
N ALA A 318 -16.91 -5.11 10.42
CA ALA A 318 -15.50 -5.41 10.20
C ALA A 318 -15.09 -6.65 10.99
N LEU A 319 -14.26 -7.49 10.38
CA LEU A 319 -13.43 -8.45 11.11
C LEU A 319 -12.05 -7.82 11.28
N ALA A 320 -11.63 -7.65 12.53
CA ALA A 320 -10.37 -6.99 12.89
C ALA A 320 -9.47 -7.94 13.69
N THR A 321 -8.26 -8.14 13.20
CA THR A 321 -7.30 -9.10 13.74
C THR A 321 -6.27 -8.41 14.62
N ARG A 322 -6.03 -8.99 15.79
CA ARG A 322 -5.19 -8.44 16.87
C ARG A 322 -4.16 -9.47 17.32
N LYS A 323 -2.95 -9.01 17.63
CA LYS A 323 -1.92 -9.81 18.32
C LYS A 323 -1.43 -9.02 19.53
N GLY A 324 -1.73 -9.54 20.73
CA GLY A 324 -1.58 -8.78 21.97
C GLY A 324 -2.42 -7.50 21.93
N THR A 325 -1.79 -6.34 22.18
CA THR A 325 -2.46 -5.04 22.09
C THR A 325 -2.36 -4.38 20.71
N GLY A 326 -1.73 -5.04 19.74
CA GLY A 326 -1.44 -4.50 18.41
C GLY A 326 -2.38 -5.01 17.33
N GLU A 327 -2.45 -4.26 16.23
CA GLU A 327 -3.03 -4.69 14.96
C GLU A 327 -2.17 -5.78 14.33
N PHE A 328 -2.81 -6.76 13.69
CA PHE A 328 -2.11 -7.85 13.02
C PHE A 328 -2.82 -8.26 11.74
N TYR A 329 -2.12 -8.92 10.82
CA TYR A 329 -2.65 -9.25 9.50
C TYR A 329 -3.96 -10.03 9.55
N SER A 330 -4.92 -9.62 8.73
CA SER A 330 -6.14 -10.38 8.46
C SER A 330 -5.83 -11.51 7.48
N PHE A 331 -6.13 -12.74 7.86
CA PHE A 331 -6.01 -13.95 7.04
C PHE A 331 -7.33 -14.69 6.89
N GLU A 332 -8.32 -14.28 7.67
CA GLU A 332 -9.61 -14.93 7.80
C GLU A 332 -10.50 -14.69 6.59
N MET A 333 -11.41 -15.63 6.44
CA MET A 333 -12.45 -15.65 5.43
C MET A 333 -13.78 -15.67 6.13
N ALA A 334 -14.73 -14.89 5.63
CA ALA A 334 -16.09 -14.83 6.17
C ALA A 334 -17.09 -15.28 5.12
N GLU A 335 -17.95 -16.23 5.49
CA GLU A 335 -19.07 -16.70 4.70
C GLU A 335 -20.35 -16.12 5.27
N LEU A 336 -21.19 -15.57 4.40
CA LEU A 336 -22.50 -15.02 4.75
C LEU A 336 -23.60 -15.85 4.09
N SER A 337 -24.65 -16.18 4.84
CA SER A 337 -25.78 -16.99 4.37
C SER A 337 -27.07 -16.60 5.07
N PRO A 338 -28.25 -16.72 4.42
CA PRO A 338 -29.54 -16.51 5.06
C PRO A 338 -29.94 -17.66 6.01
N ILE A 339 -29.26 -18.80 5.93
CA ILE A 339 -29.46 -19.97 6.81
C ILE A 339 -28.10 -20.54 7.25
N PRO A 340 -28.03 -21.27 8.39
CA PRO A 340 -26.81 -21.96 8.76
C PRO A 340 -26.55 -23.14 7.81
N GLY A 341 -25.44 -23.09 7.08
CA GLY A 341 -24.98 -24.18 6.19
C GLY A 341 -24.98 -23.81 4.70
N PRO A 342 -24.76 -24.80 3.82
CA PRO A 342 -24.75 -24.57 2.37
C PRO A 342 -26.09 -24.00 1.87
N HIS A 343 -26.03 -22.91 1.13
CA HIS A 343 -27.20 -22.26 0.54
C HIS A 343 -26.83 -21.65 -0.83
N ALA A 344 -27.80 -21.51 -1.74
CA ALA A 344 -27.55 -20.97 -3.08
C ALA A 344 -27.09 -19.50 -3.07
N GLU A 345 -27.53 -18.74 -2.07
CA GLU A 345 -27.16 -17.34 -1.87
C GLU A 345 -25.95 -17.17 -0.93
N LEU A 346 -25.31 -18.26 -0.50
CA LEU A 346 -24.09 -18.18 0.30
C LEU A 346 -22.98 -17.51 -0.52
N TYR A 347 -22.26 -16.57 0.10
CA TYR A 347 -21.10 -15.96 -0.52
C TYR A 347 -19.96 -15.69 0.47
N GLU A 348 -18.76 -15.60 -0.09
CA GLU A 348 -17.52 -15.32 0.62
C GLU A 348 -17.18 -13.83 0.56
N VAL A 349 -16.75 -13.30 1.70
CA VAL A 349 -16.04 -12.03 1.82
C VAL A 349 -14.66 -12.27 2.41
N ARG A 350 -13.69 -11.49 1.93
CA ARG A 350 -12.28 -11.63 2.30
C ARG A 350 -11.53 -10.32 2.14
N TYR A 351 -10.39 -10.25 2.81
CA TYR A 351 -9.41 -9.20 2.67
C TYR A 351 -8.89 -9.07 1.23
N ASN A 352 -8.68 -7.84 0.76
CA ASN A 352 -8.00 -7.56 -0.50
C ASN A 352 -7.33 -6.19 -0.52
N ASN A 353 -6.05 -6.13 -0.91
CA ASN A 353 -5.25 -4.91 -1.00
C ASN A 353 -5.81 -3.77 -1.89
N ASN A 354 -6.72 -4.05 -2.83
CA ASN A 354 -7.35 -3.03 -3.68
C ASN A 354 -8.67 -2.48 -3.08
N ILE A 355 -9.07 -3.01 -1.93
CA ILE A 355 -10.28 -2.66 -1.20
C ILE A 355 -9.92 -2.17 0.21
N ASP A 356 -8.99 -2.87 0.87
CA ASP A 356 -8.58 -2.66 2.26
C ASP A 356 -7.20 -1.98 2.33
N LEU A 357 -7.15 -0.85 3.02
CA LEU A 357 -5.89 -0.13 3.31
C LEU A 357 -5.36 -0.40 4.73
N ASP A 358 -6.24 -0.81 5.63
CA ASP A 358 -5.90 -1.34 6.95
C ASP A 358 -5.57 -2.82 6.80
N TRP A 359 -4.33 -3.24 7.08
CA TRP A 359 -3.93 -4.64 6.94
C TRP A 359 -4.60 -5.56 7.98
N SER A 360 -5.17 -4.98 9.03
CA SER A 360 -5.66 -5.70 10.18
C SER A 360 -7.14 -5.97 10.14
N ALA A 361 -7.86 -5.36 9.20
CA ALA A 361 -9.29 -5.54 9.09
C ALA A 361 -9.76 -5.52 7.64
N PHE A 362 -10.89 -6.18 7.41
CA PHE A 362 -11.68 -5.94 6.20
C PHE A 362 -13.14 -5.71 6.57
N ASP A 363 -13.74 -4.74 5.88
CA ASP A 363 -15.12 -4.33 6.12
C ASP A 363 -16.10 -4.99 5.15
N PHE A 364 -17.32 -5.24 5.58
CA PHE A 364 -18.40 -5.70 4.72
C PHE A 364 -19.74 -5.21 5.26
N ASN A 365 -20.72 -5.12 4.38
CA ASN A 365 -22.07 -4.70 4.68
C ASN A 365 -22.96 -5.93 4.84
N ILE A 366 -23.93 -5.81 5.74
CA ILE A 366 -25.11 -6.66 5.80
C ILE A 366 -26.36 -5.79 5.73
N ARG A 367 -27.48 -6.38 5.33
CA ARG A 367 -28.77 -5.69 5.30
C ARG A 367 -29.87 -6.63 5.76
N PHE A 368 -30.62 -6.20 6.77
CA PHE A 368 -31.80 -6.93 7.23
C PHE A 368 -33.04 -6.43 6.49
N ALA A 369 -33.83 -7.39 6.00
CA ALA A 369 -35.06 -7.16 5.22
C ALA A 369 -36.22 -6.65 6.09
#